data_AF-A0A832G9K9-F1
#
_entry.id   AF-A0A832G9K9-F1
#
_cell.length_a   1.000
_cell.length_b   1.000
_cell.length_c   1.000
_cell.angle_alpha   90.00
_cell.angle_beta   90.00
_cell.angle_gamma   90.00
#
_symmetry.space_group_name_H-M   'P 1'
#
loop_
_entity.id
_entity.type
_entity.pdbx_description
1 polymer ?
#
loop_
_entity_poly.entity_id
_entity_poly.type
_entity_poly.pdbx_seq_one_letter_code
_entity_poly.pdbx_strand_id
1 'polypeptide(L)' 'MARLFFLISGENPTLPYSEVKAILEAEGYSYSVLGELTQLLRVEADARCAETVRFRSALAKACCLEIFWCRA' A
#
# COMPACT_ATOMS: atom_id res chain seq x y z
N MET A 1 -14.48 2.75 1.82
CA MET A 1 -13.04 3.05 1.87
C MET A 1 -12.54 2.79 3.28
N ALA A 2 -11.35 2.23 3.43
CA ALA A 2 -10.70 1.92 4.70
C ALA A 2 -9.26 2.44 4.66
N ARG A 3 -8.70 2.78 5.81
CA ARG A 3 -7.28 3.08 5.94
C ARG A 3 -6.50 1.78 6.00
N LEU A 4 -5.52 1.66 5.12
CA LEU A 4 -4.67 0.49 4.96
C LEU A 4 -3.22 0.94 5.05
N PHE A 5 -2.36 0.00 5.43
CA PHE A 5 -0.94 0.13 5.16
C PHE A 5 -0.39 -1.12 4.48
N PHE A 6 0.56 -0.89 3.58
CA PHE A 6 1.33 -1.92 2.94
C PHE A 6 2.74 -1.92 3.51
N LEU A 7 3.16 -3.07 4.06
CA LEU A 7 4.56 -3.32 4.32
C LEU A 7 5.22 -3.71 2.99
N ILE A 8 6.25 -2.99 2.58
CA ILE A 8 6.90 -3.20 1.28
C ILE A 8 8.39 -3.52 1.43
N SER A 9 9.02 -4.01 0.36
CA SER A 9 10.45 -4.27 0.31
C SER A 9 11.24 -2.98 0.53
N GLY A 10 12.40 -3.10 1.17
CA GLY A 10 13.35 -1.99 1.36
C GLY A 10 14.52 -2.05 0.37
N GLU A 11 14.46 -2.93 -0.63
CA GLU A 11 15.55 -3.15 -1.60
C GLU A 11 15.79 -1.93 -2.51
N ASN A 12 14.78 -1.08 -2.67
CA ASN A 12 14.87 0.12 -3.49
C ASN A 12 14.04 1.25 -2.86
N PRO A 13 14.53 2.51 -2.92
CA PRO A 13 13.88 3.65 -2.27
C PRO A 13 12.52 4.05 -2.86
N THR A 14 12.19 3.68 -4.11
CA THR A 14 10.97 4.17 -4.77
C THR A 14 10.17 3.07 -5.46
N LEU A 15 10.84 2.08 -6.06
CA LEU A 15 10.20 1.00 -6.83
C LEU A 15 9.08 0.25 -6.07
N PRO A 16 9.26 -0.15 -4.79
CA PRO A 16 8.22 -0.87 -4.05
C PRO A 16 6.93 -0.05 -3.86
N TYR A 17 7.06 1.27 -3.67
CA TYR A 17 5.91 2.17 -3.55
C TYR A 17 5.19 2.31 -4.89
N SER A 18 5.95 2.51 -5.97
CA SER A 18 5.41 2.65 -7.32
C SER A 18 4.71 1.38 -7.80
N GLU A 19 5.20 0.19 -7.43
CA GLU A 19 4.56 -1.09 -7.78
C GLU A 19 3.15 -1.18 -7.20
N VAL A 20 2.98 -0.92 -5.90
CA VAL A 20 1.65 -0.97 -5.26
C VAL A 20 0.71 0.06 -5.89
N LYS A 21 1.18 1.30 -6.10
CA LYS A 21 0.39 2.36 -6.74
C LYS A 21 -0.04 1.98 -8.16
N ALA A 22 0.88 1.46 -8.96
CA ALA A 22 0.59 1.03 -10.33
C ALA A 22 -0.42 -0.11 -10.37
N ILE A 23 -0.38 -1.04 -9.41
CA ILE A 23 -1.39 -2.10 -9.29
C ILE A 23 -2.76 -1.50 -8.97
N LEU A 24 -2.84 -0.58 -8.00
CA LEU A 24 -4.10 0.08 -7.64
C LEU A 24 -4.72 0.84 -8.82
N GLU A 25 -3.88 1.57 -9.59
CA GLU A 25 -4.31 2.30 -10.78
C GLU A 25 -4.76 1.38 -11.90
N ALA A 26 -3.98 0.34 -12.21
CA ALA A 26 -4.29 -0.62 -13.28
C ALA A 26 -5.59 -1.39 -13.03
N GLU A 27 -5.94 -1.58 -11.76
CA GLU A 27 -7.12 -2.34 -11.32
C GLU A 27 -8.31 -1.42 -11.01
N GLY A 28 -8.16 -0.11 -11.24
CA GLY A 28 -9.24 0.86 -11.11
C GLY A 28 -9.64 1.16 -9.66
N TYR A 29 -8.79 0.86 -8.68
CA TYR A 29 -9.07 1.23 -7.29
C TYR A 29 -8.87 2.73 -7.10
N SER A 30 -9.92 3.42 -6.66
CA SER A 30 -9.76 4.76 -6.11
C SER A 30 -8.97 4.68 -4.81
N TYR A 31 -7.86 5.43 -4.73
CA TYR A 31 -7.02 5.47 -3.54
C TYR A 31 -6.47 6.87 -3.28
N SER A 32 -6.02 7.10 -2.05
CA SER A 32 -5.29 8.31 -1.64
C SER A 32 -4.11 7.92 -0.77
N VAL A 33 -2.93 8.48 -1.05
CA VAL A 33 -1.73 8.23 -0.24
C VAL A 33 -1.81 9.09 1.03
N LEU A 34 -1.83 8.45 2.19
CA LEU A 34 -1.85 9.09 3.50
C LEU A 34 -0.43 9.36 4.04
N GLY A 35 0.56 8.63 3.54
CA GLY A 35 1.97 8.84 3.87
C GLY A 35 2.88 7.70 3.42
N GLU A 36 4.17 8.03 3.29
CA GLU A 36 5.25 7.09 2.97
C GLU A 36 6.29 7.14 4.08
N LEU A 37 6.64 5.97 4.61
CA LEU A 37 7.68 5.75 5.62
C LEU A 37 8.64 4.69 5.08
N THR A 38 9.83 4.53 5.69
CA THR A 38 10.97 3.74 5.16
C THR A 38 10.65 2.38 4.51
N GLN A 39 9.59 1.68 4.94
CA GLN A 39 9.09 0.46 4.28
C GLN A 39 7.57 0.33 4.38
N LEU A 40 6.85 1.44 4.49
CA LEU A 40 5.42 1.42 4.78
C LEU A 40 4.69 2.49 3.97
N LEU A 41 3.78 2.03 3.12
CA LEU A 41 2.91 2.88 2.31
C LEU A 41 1.53 2.89 2.95
N ARG A 42 1.08 4.06 3.41
CA ARG A 42 -0.24 4.27 4.00
C ARG A 42 -1.18 4.78 2.92
N VAL A 43 -2.34 4.14 2.76
CA VAL A 43 -3.36 4.56 1.80
C VAL A 43 -4.75 4.51 2.39
N GLU A 44 -5.65 5.31 1.84
CA GLU A 44 -7.09 5.10 1.96
C GLU A 44 -7.60 4.52 0.64
N ALA A 45 -8.17 3.31 0.67
CA ALA A 45 -8.64 2.59 -0.51
C ALA A 45 -9.78 1.61 -0.15
N ASP A 46 -10.32 0.90 -1.13
CA ASP A 46 -11.19 -0.24 -0.86
C ASP A 46 -10.37 -1.42 -0.32
N ALA A 47 -10.79 -2.04 0.80
CA ALA A 47 -10.08 -3.17 1.40
C ALA A 47 -9.93 -4.39 0.46
N ARG A 48 -10.78 -4.50 -0.57
CA ARG A 48 -10.66 -5.53 -1.62
C ARG A 48 -9.36 -5.42 -2.41
N CYS A 49 -8.72 -4.24 -2.45
CA CYS A 49 -7.45 -4.06 -3.12
C CYS A 49 -6.31 -4.89 -2.51
N ALA A 50 -6.43 -5.29 -1.24
CA ALA A 50 -5.44 -6.12 -0.57
C ALA A 50 -5.20 -7.44 -1.30
N GLU A 51 -6.25 -8.10 -1.79
CA GLU A 51 -6.13 -9.36 -2.51
C GLU A 51 -5.48 -9.15 -3.89
N THR A 52 -5.88 -8.09 -4.59
CA THR A 52 -5.29 -7.75 -5.88
C THR A 52 -3.80 -7.41 -5.78
N VAL A 53 -3.41 -6.62 -4.77
CA VAL A 53 -2.00 -6.30 -4.52
C VAL A 53 -1.23 -7.55 -4.10
N ARG A 54 -1.79 -8.38 -3.20
CA ARG A 54 -1.18 -9.66 -2.82
C ARG A 54 -0.89 -10.56 -4.03
N PHE A 55 -1.80 -10.61 -5.00
CA PHE A 55 -1.63 -11.48 -6.18
C PHE A 55 -0.61 -10.93 -7.19
N ARG A 56 -0.51 -9.60 -7.34
CA ARG A 56 0.27 -8.97 -8.41
C ARG A 56 1.62 -8.42 -7.98
N SER A 57 1.80 -8.10 -6.71
CA SER A 57 2.99 -7.42 -6.21
C SER A 57 4.10 -8.41 -5.87
N ALA A 58 5.31 -8.12 -6.32
CA ALA A 58 6.52 -8.85 -5.90
C ALA A 58 7.16 -8.22 -4.66
N LEU A 59 6.87 -6.94 -4.38
CA LEU A 59 7.56 -6.16 -3.36
C LEU A 59 6.67 -5.82 -2.15
N ALA A 60 5.35 -6.03 -2.21
CA ALA A 60 4.46 -5.94 -1.05
C ALA A 60 4.51 -7.24 -0.23
N LYS A 61 4.80 -7.10 1.05
CA LYS A 61 4.95 -8.21 2.00
C LYS A 61 3.67 -8.48 2.79
N ALA A 62 2.92 -7.42 3.11
CA ALA A 62 1.65 -7.52 3.82
C ALA A 62 0.77 -6.29 3.53
N CYS A 63 -0.54 -6.48 3.62
CA CYS A 63 -1.53 -5.41 3.66
C CYS A 63 -2.36 -5.55 4.94
N CYS A 64 -2.54 -4.46 5.67
CA CYS A 64 -3.24 -4.47 6.96
C CYS A 64 -4.18 -3.27 7.08
N LEU A 65 -5.25 -3.45 7.87
CA LEU A 65 -6.09 -2.34 8.31
C LEU A 65 -5.31 -1.47 9.29
N GLU A 66 -5.32 -0.16 9.04
CA GLU A 66 -4.73 0.82 9.95
C GLU A 66 -5.75 1.20 11.03
N ILE A 67 -5.55 0.67 12.24
CA ILE A 67 -6.43 0.93 13.39
C ILE A 67 -6.10 2.29 14.05
N PHE A 68 -4.81 2.66 14.07
CA PHE A 68 -4.33 3.87 14.72
C PHE A 68 -3.03 4.37 14.07
N TRP A 69 -2.88 5.70 14.00
CA TRP A 69 -1.65 6.36 13.59
C TRP A 69 -1.45 7.66 14.40
N CYS A 70 -0.24 7.85 14.91
CA CYS A 70 0.18 9.09 15.54
C CYS A 70 1.63 9.40 15.16
N ARG A 71 2.03 10.65 15.39
CA ARG A 71 3.45 11.00 15.42
C ARG A 71 4.04 10.52 16.75
N ALA A 72 5.30 10.12 16.73
CA ALA A 72 6.07 9.85 17.94
C ALA A 72 6.35 11.15 18.71
#